data_AF-A0A7V5N0T9-F1
#
_entry.id   AF-A0A7V5N0T9-F1
#
_cell.length_a   1.000
_cell.length_b   1.000
_cell.length_c   1.000
_cell.angle_alpha   90.00
_cell.angle_beta   90.00
_cell.angle_gamma   90.00
#
_symmetry.space_group_name_H-M   'P 1'
#
loop_
_entity.id
_entity.type
_entity.pdbx_description
1 polymer ?
#
loop_
_entity_poly.entity_id
_entity_poly.type
_entity_poly.pdbx_seq_one_letter_code
_entity_poly.pdbx_strand_id
1 'polypeptide(L)'
;MNCREVQDHLVDHLYGELDQDLAQRLQAHLESCPSCMEELEALLKVKGLLLSRKDPVPSSLLTQRILAHAGEEISRPKGLWGLGWLRAAVPVCFLLVVGGWILLYQGWHRPGQEESGPGSSRGVAPQAGEPALMPDHEAPPQSLTREEKTRALPAPPPPLPASPAKPPLKDKAMAALPSPPPQETSRLPAPQPRPQVGPHSQPPGGAEGQQQEMAVGKESRRQKVQGMGAGAPVASPPPEPSGDKEGLPSELSMGEKLIGEKDFTRAEEIFSRLINTLPPGHASMPRVLLGLAQAREGLGELGEASALYQRLAGDWPEYRELALEKLRVLEQLRRSKMTQPPGP
;
A
#
# COMPACT_ATOMS: atom_id res chain seq x y z
N MET A 1 -20.27 -29.35 -6.63
CA MET A 1 -20.14 -27.98 -6.09
C MET A 1 -21.47 -27.58 -5.51
N ASN A 2 -21.45 -26.85 -4.39
CA ASN A 2 -22.66 -26.23 -3.86
C ASN A 2 -22.88 -24.84 -4.47
N CYS A 3 -24.08 -24.26 -4.33
CA CYS A 3 -24.40 -22.96 -4.94
C CYS A 3 -23.51 -21.83 -4.45
N ARG A 4 -22.99 -21.91 -3.21
CA ARG A 4 -22.12 -20.88 -2.64
C ARG A 4 -20.74 -20.87 -3.30
N GLU A 5 -20.13 -22.05 -3.48
CA GLU A 5 -18.87 -22.20 -4.23
C GLU A 5 -19.03 -21.70 -5.67
N VAL A 6 -20.19 -21.97 -6.27
CA VAL A 6 -20.50 -21.51 -7.64
C VAL A 6 -20.56 -19.98 -7.69
N GLN A 7 -21.25 -19.34 -6.76
CA GLN A 7 -21.33 -17.88 -6.66
C GLN A 7 -19.95 -17.22 -6.54
N ASP A 8 -19.06 -17.79 -5.74
CA ASP A 8 -17.69 -17.29 -5.57
C ASP A 8 -16.89 -17.35 -6.88
N HIS A 9 -17.22 -18.27 -7.79
CA HIS A 9 -16.52 -18.47 -9.07
C HIS A 9 -17.23 -17.88 -10.30
N LEU A 10 -18.45 -17.34 -10.17
CA LEU A 10 -19.16 -16.75 -11.32
C LEU A 10 -18.42 -15.56 -11.93
N VAL A 11 -17.78 -14.73 -11.10
CA VAL A 11 -17.02 -13.55 -11.56
C VAL A 11 -15.79 -13.99 -12.34
N ASP A 12 -14.99 -14.92 -11.80
CA ASP A 12 -13.81 -15.47 -12.47
C ASP A 12 -14.18 -16.12 -13.81
N HIS A 13 -15.32 -16.82 -13.86
CA HIS A 13 -15.86 -17.39 -15.10
C HIS A 13 -16.13 -16.32 -16.15
N LEU A 14 -16.75 -15.19 -15.77
CA LEU A 14 -17.09 -14.09 -16.67
C LEU A 14 -15.88 -13.39 -17.27
N TYR A 15 -14.74 -13.42 -16.57
CA TYR A 15 -13.47 -12.86 -17.05
C TYR A 15 -12.57 -13.90 -17.72
N GLY A 16 -12.95 -15.18 -17.71
CA GLY A 16 -12.16 -16.27 -18.29
C GLY A 16 -10.91 -16.61 -17.49
N GLU A 17 -10.93 -16.35 -16.17
CA GLU A 17 -9.81 -16.57 -15.26
C GLU A 17 -9.83 -17.96 -14.59
N LEU A 18 -10.91 -18.73 -14.78
CA LEU A 18 -11.04 -20.07 -14.24
C LEU A 18 -10.16 -21.10 -14.96
N ASP A 19 -9.56 -21.99 -14.17
CA ASP A 19 -8.92 -23.20 -14.68
C ASP A 19 -9.93 -24.10 -15.40
N GLN A 20 -9.45 -24.87 -16.39
CA GLN A 20 -10.28 -25.70 -17.26
C GLN A 20 -11.11 -26.74 -16.47
N ASP A 21 -10.55 -27.36 -15.44
CA ASP A 21 -11.26 -28.37 -14.64
C ASP A 21 -12.37 -27.73 -13.80
N LEU A 22 -12.13 -26.52 -13.28
CA LEU A 22 -13.11 -25.79 -12.47
C LEU A 22 -14.23 -25.23 -13.34
N ALA A 23 -13.90 -24.73 -14.54
CA ALA A 23 -14.88 -24.28 -15.52
C ALA A 23 -15.85 -25.40 -15.93
N GLN A 24 -15.35 -26.63 -16.16
CA GLN A 24 -16.21 -27.78 -16.47
C GLN A 24 -17.17 -28.13 -15.32
N ARG A 25 -16.68 -28.14 -14.07
CA ARG A 25 -17.50 -28.41 -12.89
C ARG A 25 -18.55 -27.33 -12.66
N LEU A 26 -18.19 -26.07 -12.85
CA LEU A 26 -19.10 -24.93 -12.78
C LEU A 26 -20.19 -25.05 -13.85
N GLN A 27 -19.83 -25.38 -15.09
CA GLN A 27 -20.78 -25.52 -16.18
C GLN A 27 -21.77 -26.67 -15.95
N ALA A 28 -21.30 -27.83 -15.47
CA ALA A 28 -22.17 -28.93 -15.07
C ALA A 28 -23.15 -28.53 -13.94
N HIS A 29 -22.75 -27.64 -13.03
CA HIS A 29 -23.66 -27.09 -12.01
C HIS A 29 -24.69 -26.13 -12.61
N LEU A 30 -24.26 -25.22 -13.49
CA LEU A 30 -25.15 -24.26 -14.15
C LEU A 30 -26.23 -24.96 -14.98
N GLU A 31 -25.90 -26.09 -15.62
CA GLU A 31 -26.86 -26.92 -16.37
C GLU A 31 -27.92 -27.58 -15.47
N SER A 32 -27.61 -27.80 -14.18
CA SER A 32 -28.50 -28.47 -13.23
C SER A 32 -29.22 -27.53 -12.25
N CYS A 33 -28.76 -26.28 -12.10
CA CYS A 33 -29.22 -25.35 -11.09
C CYS A 33 -29.73 -24.03 -11.70
N PRO A 34 -31.06 -23.86 -11.88
CA PRO A 34 -31.62 -22.69 -12.57
C PRO A 34 -31.37 -21.37 -11.83
N SER A 35 -31.29 -21.38 -10.50
CA SER A 35 -31.01 -20.16 -9.73
C SER A 35 -29.60 -19.60 -9.99
N CYS A 36 -28.60 -20.47 -10.09
CA CYS A 36 -27.23 -20.04 -10.42
C CYS A 36 -27.13 -19.54 -11.87
N MET A 37 -27.93 -20.10 -12.78
CA MET A 37 -28.02 -19.64 -14.16
C MET A 37 -28.63 -18.24 -14.24
N GLU A 38 -29.71 -17.97 -13.50
CA GLU A 38 -30.32 -16.63 -13.41
C GLU A 38 -29.34 -15.57 -12.87
N GLU A 39 -28.53 -15.94 -11.87
CA GLU A 39 -27.48 -15.06 -11.33
C GLU A 39 -26.40 -14.76 -12.38
N LEU A 40 -25.94 -15.77 -13.13
CA LEU A 40 -24.99 -15.58 -14.23
C LEU A 40 -25.55 -14.65 -15.31
N GLU A 41 -26.83 -14.80 -15.68
CA GLU A 41 -27.50 -13.91 -16.62
C GLU A 41 -27.58 -12.47 -16.10
N ALA A 42 -27.87 -12.29 -14.81
CA ALA A 42 -27.89 -10.96 -14.19
C ALA A 42 -26.50 -10.29 -14.25
N LEU A 43 -25.43 -11.03 -13.96
CA LEU A 43 -24.06 -10.52 -14.07
C LEU A 43 -23.68 -10.19 -15.53
N LEU A 44 -24.09 -11.01 -16.50
CA LEU A 44 -23.89 -10.73 -17.93
C LEU A 44 -24.61 -9.45 -18.37
N LYS A 45 -25.83 -9.18 -17.87
CA LYS A 45 -26.54 -7.92 -18.12
C LYS A 45 -25.78 -6.72 -17.57
N VAL A 46 -25.27 -6.80 -16.34
CA VAL A 46 -24.44 -5.74 -15.73
C VAL A 46 -23.17 -5.52 -16.55
N LYS A 47 -22.46 -6.59 -16.95
CA LYS A 47 -21.28 -6.51 -17.83
C LYS A 47 -21.61 -5.83 -19.16
N GLY A 48 -22.75 -6.17 -19.76
CA GLY A 48 -23.23 -5.51 -20.98
C GLY A 48 -23.51 -4.01 -20.79
N LEU A 49 -24.13 -3.61 -19.68
CA LEU A 49 -24.36 -2.20 -19.36
C LEU A 49 -23.04 -1.44 -19.18
N LEU A 50 -22.06 -2.03 -18.48
CA LEU A 50 -20.74 -1.43 -18.32
C LEU A 50 -19.99 -1.28 -19.66
N LEU A 51 -20.01 -2.30 -20.52
CA LEU A 51 -19.35 -2.25 -21.83
C LEU A 51 -20.07 -1.32 -22.83
N SER A 52 -21.39 -1.16 -22.70
CA SER A 52 -22.16 -0.23 -23.53
C SER A 52 -21.92 1.24 -23.16
N ARG A 53 -21.44 1.50 -21.94
CA ARG A 53 -21.04 2.83 -21.53
C ARG A 53 -19.78 3.20 -22.32
N LYS A 54 -19.92 4.16 -23.23
CA LYS A 54 -18.78 4.74 -23.94
C LYS A 54 -17.88 5.39 -22.90
N ASP A 55 -16.74 4.78 -22.61
CA ASP A 55 -15.79 5.36 -21.68
C ASP A 55 -15.40 6.75 -22.19
N PRO A 56 -15.47 7.78 -21.32
CA PRO A 56 -14.97 9.09 -21.70
C PRO A 56 -13.48 8.92 -21.99
N VAL A 57 -13.09 9.13 -23.24
CA VAL A 57 -11.67 9.15 -23.61
C VAL A 57 -11.02 10.20 -22.71
N PRO A 58 -10.06 9.82 -21.84
CA PRO A 58 -9.43 10.78 -20.96
C PRO A 58 -8.84 11.90 -21.81
N SER A 59 -8.98 13.15 -21.36
CA SER A 59 -8.39 14.27 -22.08
C SER A 59 -6.89 14.00 -22.31
N SER A 60 -6.38 14.34 -23.49
CA SER A 60 -4.97 14.12 -23.84
C SER A 60 -4.01 14.74 -22.81
N LEU A 61 -4.41 15.82 -22.15
CA LEU A 61 -3.66 16.45 -21.07
C LEU A 61 -3.52 15.56 -19.83
N LEU A 62 -4.58 14.84 -19.45
CA LEU A 62 -4.53 13.92 -18.31
C LEU A 62 -3.63 12.72 -18.64
N THR A 63 -3.74 12.16 -19.84
CA THR A 63 -2.87 11.08 -20.31
C THR A 63 -1.41 11.52 -20.35
N GLN A 64 -1.12 12.73 -20.87
CA GLN A 64 0.24 13.29 -20.86
C GLN A 64 0.76 13.50 -19.44
N ARG A 65 -0.08 13.98 -18.51
CA ARG A 65 0.32 14.18 -17.11
C ARG A 65 0.63 12.85 -16.41
N ILE A 66 -0.18 11.83 -16.64
CA ILE A 66 0.06 10.49 -16.11
C ILE A 66 1.33 9.89 -16.72
N LEU A 67 1.52 9.99 -18.03
CA LEU A 67 2.73 9.49 -18.69
C LEU A 67 3.99 10.25 -18.26
N ALA A 68 3.88 11.56 -18.05
CA ALA A 68 4.98 12.36 -17.52
C ALA A 68 5.33 11.94 -16.07
N HIS A 69 4.31 11.73 -15.23
CA HIS A 69 4.51 11.30 -13.84
C HIS A 69 5.05 9.86 -13.75
N ALA A 70 4.53 8.94 -14.55
CA ALA A 70 5.04 7.57 -14.64
C ALA A 70 6.46 7.53 -15.21
N GLY A 71 6.74 8.38 -16.21
CA GLY A 71 8.08 8.57 -16.74
C GLY A 71 9.05 9.09 -15.67
N GLU A 72 8.62 10.03 -14.82
CA GLU A 72 9.42 10.55 -13.72
C GLU A 72 9.70 9.49 -12.64
N GLU A 73 8.75 8.60 -12.33
CA GLU A 73 8.96 7.48 -11.40
C GLU A 73 9.91 6.41 -11.95
N ILE A 74 9.83 6.10 -13.26
CA ILE A 74 10.75 5.16 -13.91
C ILE A 74 12.15 5.78 -14.08
N SER A 75 12.20 7.10 -14.33
CA SER A 75 13.43 7.85 -14.56
C SER A 75 14.09 8.32 -13.28
N ARG A 76 13.41 8.29 -12.13
CA ARG A 76 14.09 8.35 -10.84
C ARG A 76 14.99 7.13 -10.82
N PRO A 77 16.31 7.27 -10.99
CA PRO A 77 17.18 6.14 -10.89
C PRO A 77 16.90 5.59 -9.50
N LYS A 78 16.39 4.35 -9.40
CA LYS A 78 16.39 3.62 -8.14
C LYS A 78 17.84 3.66 -7.70
N GLY A 79 18.12 4.61 -6.81
CA GLY A 79 19.46 5.11 -6.64
C GLY A 79 20.35 3.93 -6.33
N LEU A 80 21.50 3.88 -7.00
CA LEU A 80 22.60 2.97 -6.69
C LEU A 80 23.10 3.07 -5.23
N TRP A 81 22.36 3.70 -4.32
CA TRP A 81 22.51 3.62 -2.88
C TRP A 81 22.54 2.17 -2.37
N GLY A 82 21.76 1.27 -2.99
CA GLY A 82 21.82 -0.16 -2.70
C GLY A 82 22.96 -0.92 -3.40
N LEU A 83 23.69 -0.32 -4.34
CA LEU A 83 24.77 -0.98 -5.11
C LEU A 83 26.18 -0.41 -4.83
N GLY A 84 26.29 0.62 -3.99
CA GLY A 84 27.58 1.17 -3.56
C GLY A 84 28.49 0.13 -2.90
N TRP A 85 27.93 -0.76 -2.10
CA TRP A 85 28.67 -1.87 -1.48
C TRP A 85 29.07 -2.97 -2.47
N LEU A 86 28.28 -3.22 -3.52
CA LEU A 86 28.64 -4.20 -4.55
C LEU A 86 29.88 -3.77 -5.36
N ARG A 87 30.11 -2.47 -5.56
CA ARG A 87 31.34 -2.00 -6.21
C ARG A 87 32.60 -2.32 -5.40
N ALA A 88 32.50 -2.44 -4.07
CA ALA A 88 33.59 -2.90 -3.23
C ALA A 88 33.67 -4.44 -3.16
N ALA A 89 32.53 -5.15 -3.24
CA ALA A 89 32.51 -6.62 -3.13
C ALA A 89 33.04 -7.34 -4.39
N VAL A 90 32.78 -6.80 -5.59
CA VAL A 90 33.20 -7.44 -6.86
C VAL A 90 34.72 -7.68 -6.97
N PRO A 91 35.62 -6.70 -6.70
CA PRO A 91 37.06 -6.95 -6.77
C PRO A 91 37.54 -7.95 -5.71
N VAL A 92 36.90 -7.98 -4.53
CA VAL A 92 37.24 -8.94 -3.46
C VAL A 92 36.85 -10.37 -3.86
N CYS A 93 35.62 -10.57 -4.37
CA CYS A 93 35.19 -11.87 -4.88
C CYS A 93 36.07 -12.33 -6.06
N PHE A 94 36.44 -11.42 -6.97
CA PHE A 94 37.31 -11.75 -8.09
C PHE A 94 38.71 -12.19 -7.63
N LEU A 95 39.30 -11.49 -6.64
CA LEU A 95 40.59 -11.88 -6.04
C LEU A 95 40.52 -13.23 -5.31
N LEU A 96 39.40 -13.55 -4.64
CA LEU A 96 39.23 -14.84 -3.98
C LEU A 96 39.08 -15.98 -4.99
N VAL A 97 38.34 -15.79 -6.07
CA VAL A 97 38.17 -16.81 -7.12
C VAL A 97 39.48 -17.02 -7.87
N VAL A 98 40.14 -15.95 -8.33
CA VAL A 98 41.41 -16.06 -9.07
C VAL A 98 42.53 -16.56 -8.16
N GLY A 99 42.64 -16.03 -6.93
CA GLY A 99 43.63 -16.47 -5.95
C GLY A 99 43.45 -17.92 -5.52
N GLY A 100 42.21 -18.35 -5.26
CA GLY A 100 41.88 -19.74 -4.96
C GLY A 100 42.20 -20.69 -6.11
N TRP A 101 41.92 -20.27 -7.35
CA TRP A 101 42.25 -21.06 -8.54
C TRP A 101 43.76 -21.19 -8.76
N ILE A 102 44.54 -20.14 -8.52
CA ILE A 102 46.02 -20.18 -8.57
C ILE A 102 46.59 -21.11 -7.50
N LEU A 103 46.07 -21.06 -6.27
CA LEU A 103 46.50 -21.95 -5.18
C LEU A 103 46.20 -23.43 -5.50
N LEU A 104 45.02 -23.70 -6.09
CA LEU A 104 44.67 -25.04 -6.56
C LEU A 104 45.61 -25.53 -7.68
N TYR A 105 45.93 -24.68 -8.66
CA TYR A 105 46.85 -25.02 -9.74
C TYR A 105 48.27 -25.30 -9.23
N GLN A 106 48.77 -24.51 -8.27
CA GLN A 106 50.11 -24.73 -7.70
C GLN A 106 50.17 -25.96 -6.80
N GLY A 107 49.10 -26.25 -6.04
CA GLY A 107 49.01 -27.45 -5.21
C GLY A 107 48.98 -28.73 -6.04
N TRP A 108 48.32 -28.70 -7.20
CA TRP A 108 48.25 -29.87 -8.10
C TRP A 108 49.56 -30.15 -8.83
N HIS A 109 50.38 -29.11 -9.05
CA HIS A 109 51.66 -29.21 -9.73
C HIS A 109 52.86 -29.49 -8.82
N ARG A 110 52.67 -29.82 -7.54
CA ARG A 110 53.77 -30.35 -6.72
C ARG A 110 54.06 -31.78 -7.21
N PRO A 111 55.07 -31.99 -8.08
CA PRO A 111 55.37 -33.32 -8.60
C PRO A 111 55.85 -34.13 -7.40
N GLY A 112 55.32 -35.34 -7.25
CA GLY A 112 55.68 -36.25 -6.17
C GLY A 112 57.19 -36.28 -6.01
N GLN A 113 57.67 -35.83 -4.86
CA GLN A 113 59.07 -36.02 -4.48
C GLN A 113 59.23 -37.53 -4.32
N GLU A 114 59.88 -38.14 -5.32
CA GLU A 114 60.23 -39.55 -5.34
C GLU A 114 61.06 -39.88 -4.09
N GLU A 115 60.42 -40.49 -3.09
CA GLU A 115 61.09 -41.15 -1.98
C GLU A 115 61.86 -42.36 -2.52
N SER A 116 63.14 -42.13 -2.83
CA SER A 116 64.09 -43.15 -3.25
C SER A 116 64.89 -43.69 -2.03
N GLY A 117 64.28 -44.63 -1.30
CA GLY A 117 64.85 -45.78 -0.53
C GLY A 117 66.14 -45.65 0.32
N PRO A 118 66.71 -46.76 0.86
CA PRO A 118 66.22 -48.16 0.88
C PRO A 118 66.35 -48.89 2.25
N GLY A 119 65.63 -50.02 2.40
CA GLY A 119 66.22 -51.22 3.01
C GLY A 119 65.59 -51.81 4.29
N SER A 120 65.29 -53.12 4.19
CA SER A 120 65.35 -54.13 5.28
C SER A 120 64.18 -54.16 6.28
N SER A 121 63.50 -55.27 6.60
CA SER A 121 63.48 -56.67 6.17
C SER A 121 62.34 -57.38 6.93
N ARG A 122 61.76 -58.44 6.35
CA ARG A 122 60.99 -59.57 6.96
C ARG A 122 59.75 -59.21 7.80
N GLY A 123 58.59 -59.85 7.67
CA GLY A 123 58.18 -61.10 7.05
C GLY A 123 56.89 -61.57 7.74
N VAL A 124 56.27 -62.63 7.21
CA VAL A 124 55.10 -63.39 7.72
C VAL A 124 53.73 -63.02 7.11
N ALA A 125 53.48 -63.54 5.89
CA ALA A 125 52.63 -64.71 5.54
C ALA A 125 51.14 -64.77 6.02
N PRO A 126 50.26 -65.60 5.37
CA PRO A 126 49.02 -65.14 4.72
C PRO A 126 47.74 -65.94 5.12
N GLN A 127 46.55 -65.52 4.65
CA GLN A 127 45.41 -66.36 4.21
C GLN A 127 44.22 -65.44 3.84
N ALA A 128 43.74 -65.43 2.58
CA ALA A 128 42.87 -66.40 1.90
C ALA A 128 41.38 -66.20 2.22
N GLY A 129 40.57 -65.90 1.18
CA GLY A 129 39.11 -65.99 1.24
C GLY A 129 38.33 -64.92 0.46
N GLU A 130 38.22 -65.10 -0.85
CA GLU A 130 37.02 -64.72 -1.64
C GLU A 130 35.77 -65.49 -1.14
N PRO A 131 34.53 -65.28 -1.67
CA PRO A 131 33.94 -64.12 -2.35
C PRO A 131 32.47 -63.82 -1.91
N ALA A 132 31.92 -62.76 -2.52
CA ALA A 132 30.52 -62.64 -2.96
C ALA A 132 29.37 -62.28 -1.97
N LEU A 133 28.35 -61.71 -2.62
CA LEU A 133 26.96 -61.43 -2.22
C LEU A 133 26.66 -60.13 -1.47
N MET A 134 25.93 -59.26 -2.20
CA MET A 134 24.93 -58.34 -1.64
C MET A 134 23.84 -59.15 -0.89
N PRO A 135 23.07 -58.55 0.04
CA PRO A 135 21.88 -57.78 -0.36
C PRO A 135 21.55 -56.58 0.55
N ASP A 136 20.52 -55.86 0.12
CA ASP A 136 19.75 -54.81 0.80
C ASP A 136 19.61 -54.92 2.33
N HIS A 137 19.68 -53.77 3.02
CA HIS A 137 18.95 -53.54 4.28
C HIS A 137 18.74 -52.03 4.56
N GLU A 138 17.52 -51.59 4.24
CA GLU A 138 16.54 -50.91 5.11
C GLU A 138 16.96 -50.36 6.50
N ALA A 139 16.50 -49.11 6.76
CA ALA A 139 16.24 -48.40 8.04
C ALA A 139 17.40 -47.69 8.79
N PRO A 140 17.14 -46.70 9.70
CA PRO A 140 15.98 -45.81 9.95
C PRO A 140 16.35 -44.29 10.06
N PRO A 141 15.38 -43.36 10.28
CA PRO A 141 15.64 -41.92 10.36
C PRO A 141 16.30 -41.50 11.69
N GLN A 142 17.36 -40.69 11.60
CA GLN A 142 17.99 -40.08 12.76
C GLN A 142 17.20 -38.87 13.25
N SER A 143 16.78 -39.00 14.50
CA SER A 143 16.18 -38.00 15.36
C SER A 143 17.22 -36.98 15.87
N LEU A 144 16.80 -35.71 15.85
CA LEU A 144 16.94 -34.72 16.91
C LEU A 144 18.27 -34.66 17.70
N THR A 145 19.12 -33.71 17.32
CA THR A 145 19.93 -32.93 18.29
C THR A 145 19.82 -31.45 17.96
N ARG A 146 18.86 -30.78 18.61
CA ARG A 146 18.77 -29.32 18.66
C ARG A 146 19.54 -28.89 19.91
N GLU A 147 20.79 -28.46 19.72
CA GLU A 147 21.59 -27.81 20.75
C GLU A 147 20.89 -26.52 21.22
N GLU A 148 20.31 -26.58 22.40
CA GLU A 148 19.79 -25.45 23.14
C GLU A 148 20.97 -24.70 23.78
N LYS A 149 21.47 -23.69 23.06
CA LYS A 149 22.50 -22.77 23.53
C LYS A 149 21.91 -21.81 24.56
N THR A 150 22.00 -22.20 25.83
CA THR A 150 21.69 -21.39 27.01
C THR A 150 22.52 -20.09 26.97
N ARG A 151 21.89 -18.99 26.56
CA ARG A 151 22.47 -17.64 26.61
C ARG A 151 22.07 -17.00 27.94
N ALA A 152 23.06 -16.80 28.79
CA ALA A 152 22.92 -16.08 30.06
C ALA A 152 22.31 -14.69 29.85
N LEU A 153 21.26 -14.39 30.63
CA LEU A 153 20.62 -13.08 30.70
C LEU A 153 21.60 -12.04 31.30
N PRO A 154 21.74 -10.84 30.70
CA PRO A 154 22.46 -9.73 31.31
C PRO A 154 21.68 -9.18 32.51
N ALA A 155 22.40 -8.81 33.57
CA ALA A 155 21.87 -8.22 34.79
C ALA A 155 21.07 -6.92 34.52
N PRO A 156 20.02 -6.63 35.32
CA PRO A 156 19.23 -5.42 35.16
C PRO A 156 20.09 -4.16 35.43
N PRO A 157 19.88 -3.07 34.67
CA PRO A 157 20.58 -1.81 34.92
C PRO A 157 20.16 -1.19 36.26
N PRO A 158 21.06 -0.44 36.94
CA PRO A 158 20.76 0.21 38.19
C PRO A 158 19.66 1.28 38.03
N PRO A 159 18.87 1.55 39.08
CA PRO A 159 17.79 2.53 39.04
C PRO A 159 18.33 3.95 38.75
N LEU A 160 17.69 4.62 37.79
CA LEU A 160 18.01 6.00 37.42
C LEU A 160 17.70 6.97 38.59
N PRO A 161 18.51 8.02 38.77
CA PRO A 161 18.29 9.04 39.81
C PRO A 161 16.97 9.80 39.57
N ALA A 162 16.21 9.99 40.64
CA ALA A 162 14.94 10.70 40.64
C ALA A 162 15.06 12.12 40.06
N SER A 163 14.18 12.44 39.11
CA SER A 163 14.04 13.80 38.57
C SER A 163 13.64 14.80 39.67
N PRO A 164 14.22 16.01 39.69
CA PRO A 164 13.86 17.04 40.65
C PRO A 164 12.44 17.56 40.40
N ALA A 165 11.69 17.70 41.50
CA ALA A 165 10.32 18.19 41.55
C ALA A 165 10.16 19.59 40.91
N LYS A 166 9.13 19.75 40.08
CA LYS A 166 8.69 21.06 39.58
C LYS A 166 8.19 21.92 40.76
N PRO A 167 8.52 23.23 40.80
CA PRO A 167 8.02 24.14 41.83
C PRO A 167 6.52 24.46 41.62
N PRO A 168 5.80 24.81 42.70
CA PRO A 168 4.37 25.08 42.64
C PRO A 168 4.09 26.39 41.90
N LEU A 169 3.22 26.33 40.88
CA LEU A 169 2.65 27.50 40.23
C LEU A 169 1.72 28.21 41.23
N LYS A 170 2.01 29.49 41.47
CA LYS A 170 1.20 30.40 42.28
C LYS A 170 -0.13 30.70 41.57
N ASP A 171 -1.21 30.55 42.33
CA ASP A 171 -2.56 30.97 42.00
C ASP A 171 -2.61 32.45 41.60
N LYS A 172 -3.14 32.72 40.41
CA LYS A 172 -3.46 34.07 39.95
C LYS A 172 -4.92 34.12 39.52
N ALA A 173 -5.72 34.65 40.45
CA ALA A 173 -6.98 35.38 40.29
C ALA A 173 -7.88 34.98 39.09
N MET A 174 -8.93 34.22 39.40
CA MET A 174 -10.13 34.14 38.57
C MET A 174 -10.84 35.51 38.55
N ALA A 175 -10.78 36.19 37.41
CA ALA A 175 -11.72 37.26 37.08
C ALA A 175 -12.98 36.63 36.50
N ALA A 176 -14.13 36.97 37.08
CA ALA A 176 -15.45 36.51 36.71
C ALA A 176 -15.78 36.85 35.24
N LEU A 177 -16.15 35.84 34.46
CA LEU A 177 -16.81 36.02 33.17
C LEU A 177 -18.32 36.21 33.40
N PRO A 178 -18.97 37.16 32.68
CA PRO A 178 -20.41 37.36 32.75
C PRO A 178 -21.18 36.20 32.09
N SER A 179 -22.29 35.82 32.70
CA SER A 179 -23.21 34.77 32.23
C SER A 179 -23.79 35.09 30.85
N PRO A 180 -23.97 34.09 29.96
CA PRO A 180 -24.67 34.29 28.70
C PRO A 180 -26.19 34.50 28.92
N PRO A 181 -26.85 35.31 28.09
CA PRO A 181 -28.30 35.52 28.17
C PRO A 181 -29.09 34.25 27.80
N PRO A 182 -30.33 34.11 28.30
CA PRO A 182 -31.16 32.93 28.07
C PRO A 182 -31.49 32.76 26.59
N GLN A 183 -31.20 31.57 26.05
CA GLN A 183 -31.58 31.21 24.68
C GLN A 183 -33.09 31.01 24.59
N GLU A 184 -33.69 31.82 23.73
CA GLU A 184 -35.07 31.73 23.27
C GLU A 184 -35.30 30.37 22.62
N THR A 185 -36.25 29.60 23.15
CA THR A 185 -36.70 28.33 22.59
C THR A 185 -37.35 28.55 21.23
N SER A 186 -36.58 28.38 20.16
CA SER A 186 -37.08 28.33 18.79
C SER A 186 -38.11 27.21 18.66
N ARG A 187 -39.36 27.61 18.45
CA ARG A 187 -40.49 26.76 18.10
C ARG A 187 -40.18 25.97 16.82
N LEU A 188 -40.35 24.66 16.91
CA LEU A 188 -40.40 23.75 15.77
C LEU A 188 -41.53 24.17 14.79
N PRO A 189 -41.27 24.27 13.47
CA PRO A 189 -42.32 24.45 12.49
C PRO A 189 -43.12 23.15 12.30
N ALA A 190 -44.44 23.29 12.18
CA ALA A 190 -45.39 22.21 12.00
C ALA A 190 -45.14 21.40 10.70
N PRO A 191 -45.47 20.10 10.68
CA PRO A 191 -45.29 19.24 9.51
C PRO A 191 -46.24 19.65 8.38
N GLN A 192 -45.69 19.87 7.19
CA GLN A 192 -46.49 20.11 5.98
C GLN A 192 -47.15 18.82 5.47
N PRO A 193 -48.39 18.91 4.93
CA PRO A 193 -49.12 17.76 4.42
C PRO A 193 -48.52 17.23 3.10
N ARG A 194 -48.43 15.90 3.00
CA ARG A 194 -47.98 15.18 1.79
C ARG A 194 -48.92 15.43 0.61
N PRO A 195 -48.41 15.62 -0.62
CA PRO A 195 -49.24 15.63 -1.82
C PRO A 195 -49.76 14.22 -2.12
N GLN A 196 -51.07 14.12 -2.29
CA GLN A 196 -51.75 12.90 -2.74
C GLN A 196 -51.42 12.65 -4.22
N VAL A 197 -50.84 11.48 -4.51
CA VAL A 197 -50.66 10.97 -5.87
C VAL A 197 -51.93 10.21 -6.22
N GLY A 198 -52.70 10.75 -7.17
CA GLY A 198 -53.88 10.08 -7.73
C GLY A 198 -53.50 8.90 -8.65
N PRO A 199 -54.41 7.92 -8.84
CA PRO A 199 -54.15 6.74 -9.64
C PRO A 199 -54.27 7.08 -11.13
N HIS A 200 -53.17 6.98 -11.88
CA HIS A 200 -53.21 7.10 -13.33
C HIS A 200 -53.34 5.73 -13.98
N SER A 201 -54.42 5.62 -14.74
CA SER A 201 -54.94 4.48 -15.48
C SER A 201 -54.00 3.92 -16.54
N GLN A 202 -54.11 2.61 -16.74
CA GLN A 202 -53.64 1.84 -17.90
C GLN A 202 -54.13 2.44 -19.24
N PRO A 203 -53.42 2.10 -20.33
CA PRO A 203 -54.12 1.63 -21.53
C PRO A 203 -53.55 0.31 -22.10
N PRO A 204 -54.29 -0.34 -23.01
CA PRO A 204 -54.20 -1.76 -23.33
C PRO A 204 -53.26 -2.08 -24.50
N GLY A 205 -53.02 -3.38 -24.69
CA GLY A 205 -52.18 -3.93 -25.76
C GLY A 205 -52.82 -4.00 -27.15
N GLY A 206 -52.08 -4.63 -28.06
CA GLY A 206 -52.42 -4.96 -29.45
C GLY A 206 -51.20 -4.78 -30.35
N ALA A 207 -50.55 -5.86 -30.78
CA ALA A 207 -50.70 -6.51 -32.10
C ALA A 207 -49.59 -6.04 -33.07
N GLU A 208 -48.63 -6.92 -33.37
CA GLU A 208 -48.52 -7.68 -34.63
C GLU A 208 -47.91 -6.92 -35.82
N GLY A 209 -46.77 -7.45 -36.28
CA GLY A 209 -46.42 -7.61 -37.70
C GLY A 209 -46.08 -6.36 -38.52
N GLN A 210 -44.83 -6.26 -38.98
CA GLN A 210 -44.49 -6.50 -40.39
C GLN A 210 -43.00 -6.29 -40.67
N GLN A 211 -42.49 -7.21 -41.48
CA GLN A 211 -41.21 -7.17 -42.18
C GLN A 211 -41.13 -5.92 -43.08
N GLN A 212 -39.98 -5.27 -43.10
CA GLN A 212 -39.50 -4.64 -44.33
C GLN A 212 -37.97 -4.54 -44.34
N GLU A 213 -37.41 -5.46 -45.12
CA GLU A 213 -36.15 -5.35 -45.83
C GLU A 213 -36.17 -4.08 -46.71
N MET A 214 -35.07 -3.30 -46.77
CA MET A 214 -34.52 -2.70 -48.00
C MET A 214 -33.29 -1.80 -47.71
N ALA A 215 -32.20 -2.15 -48.40
CA ALA A 215 -31.29 -1.30 -49.15
C ALA A 215 -30.48 -0.17 -48.47
N VAL A 216 -29.16 -0.40 -48.43
CA VAL A 216 -28.10 0.40 -49.08
C VAL A 216 -28.38 1.90 -49.29
N GLY A 217 -27.60 2.74 -48.61
CA GLY A 217 -27.47 4.16 -48.92
C GLY A 217 -26.25 4.78 -48.25
N LYS A 218 -25.12 4.80 -48.96
CA LYS A 218 -23.97 5.66 -48.65
C LYS A 218 -24.43 7.11 -48.77
N GLU A 219 -24.40 7.92 -47.71
CA GLU A 219 -24.13 9.34 -47.94
C GLU A 219 -23.48 10.09 -46.77
N SER A 220 -22.36 10.68 -47.16
CA SER A 220 -21.58 11.71 -46.50
C SER A 220 -22.44 12.85 -45.97
N ARG A 221 -22.38 13.13 -44.67
CA ARG A 221 -22.75 14.46 -44.16
C ARG A 221 -21.84 14.87 -43.01
N ARG A 222 -20.78 15.59 -43.37
CA ARG A 222 -20.06 16.52 -42.48
C ARG A 222 -21.09 17.46 -41.84
N GLN A 223 -21.31 17.33 -40.53
CA GLN A 223 -21.98 18.35 -39.75
C GLN A 223 -20.97 18.95 -38.76
N LYS A 224 -20.49 20.13 -39.16
CA LYS A 224 -19.77 21.10 -38.36
C LYS A 224 -20.72 21.59 -37.27
N VAL A 225 -20.61 21.02 -36.06
CA VAL A 225 -21.24 21.60 -34.86
C VAL A 225 -20.20 22.45 -34.18
N GLN A 226 -20.33 23.74 -34.47
CA GLN A 226 -19.65 24.85 -33.87
C GLN A 226 -20.52 25.32 -32.70
N GLY A 227 -19.96 25.39 -31.50
CA GLY A 227 -20.40 26.37 -30.50
C GLY A 227 -21.14 25.86 -29.27
N MET A 228 -20.57 26.24 -28.13
CA MET A 228 -21.25 26.77 -26.94
C MET A 228 -21.82 25.74 -25.96
N GLY A 229 -20.98 25.36 -24.99
CA GLY A 229 -21.40 24.82 -23.70
C GLY A 229 -20.46 25.36 -22.62
N ALA A 230 -20.95 26.31 -21.84
CA ALA A 230 -20.23 27.00 -20.78
C ALA A 230 -19.70 26.02 -19.72
N GLY A 231 -18.39 25.91 -19.63
CA GLY A 231 -17.72 25.26 -18.50
C GLY A 231 -17.80 26.16 -17.28
N ALA A 232 -18.38 25.64 -16.19
CA ALA A 232 -18.24 26.23 -14.88
C ALA A 232 -16.73 26.33 -14.53
N PRO A 233 -16.25 27.45 -13.98
CA PRO A 233 -14.84 27.60 -13.64
C PRO A 233 -14.51 26.65 -12.50
N VAL A 234 -13.71 25.61 -12.81
CA VAL A 234 -12.94 24.90 -11.79
C VAL A 234 -11.98 25.94 -11.21
N ALA A 235 -12.19 26.26 -9.93
CA ALA A 235 -11.34 27.19 -9.19
C ALA A 235 -9.89 26.71 -9.30
N SER A 236 -9.07 27.45 -10.05
CA SER A 236 -7.63 27.27 -10.03
C SER A 236 -7.15 27.54 -8.60
N PRO A 237 -6.17 26.78 -8.08
CA PRO A 237 -5.59 27.08 -6.78
C PRO A 237 -5.10 28.54 -6.80
N PRO A 238 -5.32 29.30 -5.71
CA PRO A 238 -4.95 30.71 -5.66
C PRO A 238 -3.46 30.88 -5.97
N PRO A 239 -3.07 31.91 -6.76
CA PRO A 239 -1.68 32.15 -7.09
C PRO A 239 -0.87 32.32 -5.80
N GLU A 240 0.20 31.53 -5.68
CA GLU A 240 1.10 31.59 -4.54
C GLU A 240 1.67 33.01 -4.38
N PRO A 241 1.63 33.60 -3.18
CA PRO A 241 2.19 34.93 -2.95
C PRO A 241 3.71 34.89 -3.11
N SER A 242 4.20 35.45 -4.22
CA SER A 242 5.61 35.71 -4.48
C SER A 242 6.11 36.85 -3.58
N GLY A 243 6.66 36.52 -2.42
CA GLY A 243 7.22 37.48 -1.47
C GLY A 243 8.36 36.88 -0.65
N ASP A 244 9.56 36.94 -1.21
CA ASP A 244 10.88 37.00 -0.57
C ASP A 244 11.01 36.44 0.87
N LYS A 245 11.03 35.11 0.99
CA LYS A 245 11.71 34.36 2.07
C LYS A 245 12.25 33.03 1.50
N GLU A 246 13.35 33.11 0.75
CA GLU A 246 13.93 32.01 -0.04
C GLU A 246 14.32 30.73 0.73
N GLY A 247 14.27 30.69 2.06
CA GLY A 247 14.61 29.47 2.83
C GLY A 247 13.47 28.48 3.03
N LEU A 248 12.22 28.97 3.05
CA LEU A 248 11.08 28.17 3.52
C LEU A 248 10.63 27.05 2.57
N PRO A 249 10.63 27.27 1.23
CA PRO A 249 10.32 26.21 0.27
C PRO A 249 11.33 25.05 0.33
N SER A 250 12.59 25.35 0.64
CA SER A 250 13.66 24.35 0.70
C SER A 250 13.52 23.41 1.90
N GLU A 251 13.29 23.95 3.10
CA GLU A 251 13.10 23.13 4.31
C GLU A 251 11.81 22.29 4.22
N LEU A 252 10.72 22.86 3.69
CA LEU A 252 9.48 22.13 3.48
C LEU A 252 9.69 20.95 2.51
N SER A 253 10.34 21.20 1.36
CA SER A 253 10.65 20.15 0.38
C SER A 253 11.58 19.07 0.97
N MET A 254 12.53 19.46 1.81
CA MET A 254 13.41 18.52 2.52
C MET A 254 12.60 17.62 3.48
N GLY A 255 11.68 18.19 4.26
CA GLY A 255 10.80 17.43 5.15
C GLY A 255 9.94 16.42 4.39
N GLU A 256 9.35 16.82 3.27
CA GLU A 256 8.54 15.94 2.42
C GLU A 256 9.38 14.81 1.80
N LYS A 257 10.60 15.11 1.39
CA LYS A 257 11.54 14.11 0.89
C LYS A 257 11.85 13.05 1.96
N LEU A 258 12.07 13.46 3.20
CA LEU A 258 12.34 12.54 4.32
C LEU A 258 11.14 11.63 4.62
N ILE A 259 9.90 12.12 4.51
CA ILE A 259 8.71 11.27 4.59
C ILE A 259 8.73 10.18 3.49
N GLY A 260 9.08 10.55 2.25
CA GLY A 260 9.23 9.60 1.16
C GLY A 260 10.33 8.56 1.38
N GLU A 261 11.41 8.94 2.05
CA GLU A 261 12.52 8.06 2.44
C GLU A 261 12.22 7.25 3.72
N LYS A 262 11.05 7.45 4.35
CA LYS A 262 10.64 6.86 5.64
C LYS A 262 11.54 7.22 6.83
N ASP A 263 12.30 8.31 6.74
CA ASP A 263 13.06 8.86 7.85
C ASP A 263 12.17 9.81 8.67
N PHE A 264 11.22 9.21 9.38
CA PHE A 264 10.17 9.96 10.09
C PHE A 264 10.72 10.80 11.25
N THR A 265 11.81 10.37 11.89
CA THR A 265 12.46 11.10 12.98
C THR A 265 13.02 12.43 12.48
N ARG A 266 13.78 12.42 11.38
CA ARG A 266 14.31 13.68 10.81
C ARG A 266 13.21 14.54 10.22
N ALA A 267 12.20 13.94 9.60
CA ALA A 267 11.04 14.68 9.08
C ALA A 267 10.32 15.45 10.21
N GLU A 268 10.10 14.79 11.36
CA GLU A 268 9.49 15.40 12.53
C GLU A 268 10.29 16.60 13.04
N GLU A 269 11.62 16.48 13.13
CA GLU A 269 12.50 17.57 13.56
C GLU A 269 12.37 18.80 12.65
N ILE A 270 12.37 18.59 11.33
CA ILE A 270 12.23 19.68 10.34
C ILE A 270 10.85 20.34 10.46
N PHE A 271 9.76 19.57 10.45
CA PHE A 271 8.42 20.15 10.52
C PHE A 271 8.17 20.83 11.87
N SER A 272 8.66 20.27 12.97
CA SER A 272 8.57 20.90 14.29
C SER A 272 9.32 22.23 14.35
N ARG A 273 10.50 22.31 13.71
CA ARG A 273 11.22 23.58 13.58
C ARG A 273 10.41 24.59 12.77
N LEU A 274 9.85 24.17 11.64
CA LEU A 274 9.03 25.03 10.77
C LEU A 274 7.79 25.58 11.48
N ILE A 275 7.10 24.78 12.30
CA ILE A 275 5.94 25.26 13.09
C ILE A 275 6.35 26.39 14.05
N ASN A 276 7.53 26.30 14.64
CA ASN A 276 8.01 27.28 15.62
C ASN A 276 8.56 28.56 14.96
N THR A 277 9.05 28.47 13.71
CA THR A 277 9.59 29.63 12.98
C THR A 277 8.53 30.37 12.18
N LEU A 278 7.48 29.68 11.75
CA LEU A 278 6.42 30.27 10.94
C LEU A 278 5.44 31.09 11.79
N PRO A 279 5.04 32.29 11.33
CA PRO A 279 3.99 33.04 11.98
C PRO A 279 2.64 32.29 11.88
N PRO A 280 1.74 32.44 12.88
CA PRO A 280 0.41 31.88 12.81
C PRO A 280 -0.33 32.44 11.58
N GLY A 281 -1.02 31.56 10.84
CA GLY A 281 -1.72 31.94 9.61
C GLY A 281 -0.85 31.99 8.34
N HIS A 282 0.41 31.58 8.40
CA HIS A 282 1.23 31.46 7.20
C HIS A 282 0.61 30.49 6.17
N ALA A 283 0.67 30.83 4.88
CA ALA A 283 0.05 30.04 3.80
C ALA A 283 0.54 28.58 3.74
N SER A 284 1.80 28.33 4.11
CA SER A 284 2.38 26.98 4.16
C SER A 284 2.06 26.18 5.43
N MET A 285 1.43 26.80 6.43
CA MET A 285 1.15 26.15 7.73
C MET A 285 0.34 24.84 7.62
N PRO A 286 -0.70 24.74 6.78
CA PRO A 286 -1.45 23.48 6.62
C PRO A 286 -0.56 22.34 6.15
N ARG A 287 0.34 22.64 5.22
CA ARG A 287 1.26 21.67 4.61
C ARG A 287 2.33 21.20 5.60
N VAL A 288 2.84 22.11 6.42
CA VAL A 288 3.76 21.78 7.54
C VAL A 288 3.07 20.89 8.58
N LEU A 289 1.83 21.23 8.99
CA LEU A 289 1.06 20.44 9.95
C LEU A 289 0.74 19.04 9.42
N LEU A 290 0.38 18.94 8.13
CA LEU A 290 0.15 17.67 7.46
C LEU A 290 1.42 16.81 7.45
N GLY A 291 2.58 17.40 7.10
CA GLY A 291 3.87 16.70 7.13
C GLY A 291 4.25 16.21 8.52
N LEU A 292 4.05 17.04 9.56
CA LEU A 292 4.30 16.62 10.95
C LEU A 292 3.36 15.49 11.38
N ALA A 293 2.07 15.57 11.03
CA ALA A 293 1.10 14.52 11.34
C ALA A 293 1.49 13.18 10.70
N GLN A 294 1.97 13.21 9.45
CA GLN A 294 2.47 12.03 8.74
C GLN A 294 3.76 11.47 9.37
N ALA A 295 4.69 12.32 9.81
CA ALA A 295 5.88 11.88 10.52
C ALA A 295 5.53 11.14 11.82
N ARG A 296 4.65 11.73 12.65
CA ARG A 296 4.14 11.14 13.89
C ARG A 296 3.39 9.83 13.66
N GLU A 297 2.60 9.75 12.59
CA GLU A 297 1.93 8.52 12.15
C GLU A 297 2.95 7.42 11.83
N GLY A 298 4.01 7.75 11.07
CA GLY A 298 5.10 6.84 10.74
C GLY A 298 5.92 6.35 11.94
N LEU A 299 6.04 7.18 12.98
CA LEU A 299 6.66 6.82 14.27
C LEU A 299 5.74 5.96 15.16
N GLY A 300 4.47 5.79 14.78
CA GLY A 300 3.48 5.04 15.56
C GLY A 300 2.82 5.84 16.68
N GLU A 301 3.05 7.15 16.74
CA GLU A 301 2.48 8.07 17.73
C GLU A 301 1.07 8.52 17.31
N LEU A 302 0.16 7.55 17.19
CA LEU A 302 -1.18 7.75 16.61
C LEU A 302 -2.02 8.78 17.38
N GLY A 303 -1.75 8.99 18.67
CA GLY A 303 -2.40 10.01 19.49
C GLY A 303 -2.09 11.42 19.00
N GLU A 304 -0.81 11.74 18.89
CA GLU A 304 -0.36 13.07 18.46
C GLU A 304 -0.71 13.35 17.00
N ALA A 305 -0.55 12.34 16.13
CA ALA A 305 -0.96 12.45 14.72
C ALA A 305 -2.45 12.81 14.62
N SER A 306 -3.32 12.16 15.40
CA SER A 306 -4.76 12.47 15.40
C SER A 306 -5.08 13.89 15.88
N ALA A 307 -4.36 14.41 16.88
CA ALA A 307 -4.55 15.78 17.34
C ALA A 307 -4.16 16.80 16.25
N LEU A 308 -3.08 16.55 15.51
CA LEU A 308 -2.64 17.40 14.41
C LEU A 308 -3.65 17.40 13.25
N TYR A 309 -4.18 16.23 12.87
CA TYR A 309 -5.23 16.15 11.84
C TYR A 309 -6.53 16.83 12.27
N GLN A 310 -6.94 16.72 13.54
CA GLN A 310 -8.11 17.45 14.05
C GLN A 310 -7.92 18.96 13.98
N ARG A 311 -6.73 19.46 14.36
CA ARG A 311 -6.39 20.87 14.23
C ARG A 311 -6.42 21.32 12.77
N LEU A 312 -5.81 20.54 11.88
CA LEU A 312 -5.80 20.82 10.44
C LEU A 312 -7.23 20.94 9.87
N ALA A 313 -8.13 20.04 10.28
CA ALA A 313 -9.53 20.03 9.84
C ALA A 313 -10.36 21.22 10.36
N GLY A 314 -9.98 21.78 11.52
CA GLY A 314 -10.67 22.91 12.14
C GLY A 314 -10.21 24.27 11.62
N ASP A 315 -8.90 24.45 11.55
CA ASP A 315 -8.28 25.74 11.21
C ASP A 315 -8.26 25.99 9.68
N TRP A 316 -8.28 24.94 8.83
CA TRP A 316 -8.21 25.04 7.36
C TRP A 316 -9.27 24.20 6.64
N PRO A 317 -10.42 24.80 6.26
CA PRO A 317 -11.55 24.09 5.65
C PRO A 317 -11.19 23.32 4.37
N GLU A 318 -10.25 23.83 3.57
CA GLU A 318 -9.79 23.21 2.34
C GLU A 318 -9.06 21.88 2.55
N TYR A 319 -8.52 21.63 3.75
CA TYR A 319 -7.89 20.35 4.14
C TYR A 319 -8.82 19.44 4.95
N ARG A 320 -10.05 19.87 5.23
CA ARG A 320 -10.96 19.19 6.15
C ARG A 320 -11.29 17.77 5.73
N GLU A 321 -11.63 17.54 4.46
CA GLU A 321 -12.01 16.20 3.99
C GLU A 321 -10.84 15.23 4.09
N LEU A 322 -9.66 15.63 3.63
CA LEU A 322 -8.42 14.86 3.73
C LEU A 322 -8.09 14.50 5.19
N ALA A 323 -8.17 15.48 6.09
CA ALA A 323 -7.88 15.28 7.50
C ALA A 323 -8.89 14.32 8.17
N LEU A 324 -10.19 14.44 7.84
CA LEU A 324 -11.22 13.53 8.34
C LEU A 324 -11.05 12.11 7.83
N GLU A 325 -10.64 11.93 6.57
CA GLU A 325 -10.30 10.62 6.03
C GLU A 325 -9.13 9.98 6.79
N LYS A 326 -8.05 10.74 7.02
CA LYS A 326 -6.89 10.27 7.80
C LYS A 326 -7.26 9.90 9.23
N LEU A 327 -8.14 10.67 9.88
CA LEU A 327 -8.63 10.33 11.22
C LEU A 327 -9.37 9.00 11.27
N ARG A 328 -10.19 8.67 10.28
CA ARG A 328 -10.87 7.36 10.19
C ARG A 328 -9.87 6.21 10.08
N VAL A 329 -8.84 6.38 9.24
CA VAL A 329 -7.77 5.39 9.06
C VAL A 329 -7.00 5.18 10.37
N LEU A 330 -6.62 6.26 11.07
CA LEU A 330 -5.94 6.17 12.36
C LEU A 330 -6.80 5.48 13.43
N GLU A 331 -8.12 5.72 13.44
CA GLU A 331 -9.02 5.06 14.38
C GLU A 331 -9.11 3.54 14.11
N GLN A 332 -9.18 3.15 12.84
CA GLN A 332 -9.14 1.73 12.45
C GLN A 332 -7.82 1.06 12.89
N LEU A 333 -6.68 1.73 12.68
CA LEU A 333 -5.36 1.24 13.12
C LEU A 333 -5.26 1.15 14.65
N ARG A 334 -5.86 2.09 15.38
CA ARG A 334 -5.90 2.04 16.85
C ARG A 334 -6.75 0.86 17.32
N ARG A 335 -7.92 0.64 16.72
CA ARG A 335 -8.79 -0.51 17.04
C ARG A 335 -8.09 -1.84 16.75
N SER A 336 -7.42 -1.97 15.60
CA SER A 336 -6.72 -3.21 15.24
C SER A 336 -5.58 -3.53 16.21
N LYS A 337 -4.80 -2.52 16.62
CA LYS A 337 -3.75 -2.69 17.64
C LYS A 337 -4.29 -3.09 19.01
N MET A 338 -5.47 -2.60 19.42
CA MET A 338 -6.09 -2.98 20.69
C MET A 338 -6.65 -4.40 20.68
N THR A 339 -7.09 -4.90 19.53
CA THR A 339 -7.60 -6.28 19.39
C THR A 339 -6.51 -7.32 19.26
N GLN A 340 -5.27 -6.92 18.95
CA GLN A 340 -4.16 -7.84 18.85
C GLN A 340 -3.76 -8.25 20.27
N PRO A 341 -3.82 -9.55 20.63
CA PRO A 341 -3.37 -9.99 21.95
C PRO A 341 -1.91 -9.58 22.14
N PRO A 342 -1.50 -9.18 23.35
CA PRO A 342 -0.11 -8.87 23.62
C PRO A 342 0.74 -10.07 23.17
N GLY A 343 1.72 -9.82 22.29
CA GLY A 343 2.59 -10.87 21.78
C GLY A 343 3.29 -11.60 22.94
N PRO A 344 3.52 -12.91 22.81
CA PRO A 344 4.11 -13.74 23.87
C PRO A 344 5.53 -13.32 24.27
#